data_AF-A0A2B4R2B7-F1
#
_entry.id   AF-A0A2B4R2B7-F1
#
_cell.length_a   1.000
_cell.length_b   1.000
_cell.length_c   1.000
_cell.angle_alpha   90.00
_cell.angle_beta   90.00
_cell.angle_gamma   90.00
#
_symmetry.space_group_name_H-M   'P 1'
#
loop_
_entity.id
_entity.type
_entity.pdbx_description
1 polymer ?
#
loop_
_entity_poly.entity_id
_entity_poly.type
_entity_poly.pdbx_seq_one_letter_code
_entity_poly.pdbx_strand_id
1 'polypeptide(L)'
;SLPIKESLAQAKDSRPGWRGIWDQDLTNLSQLPCLESLSLKDPVYGPNPVALMCNYSTHLLYHLPNLKRVDSYNVDDKTLKELAETTVIKKKMYYNMRVKTLQRNKADLLFRLETERAALQANPRNRIFKLFSAVKDIEREVEEQREGLSSSFKENKNPISPVVGDEGKKENMEEKGSMAADTMMISQKLQKKKEALLKRIAKLQKQCEEINQCHQESCEQVNNVSEMTVQRLLLELETGGNVRFEDGKQTDPWYQTILPSKS
;
A
#
# COMPACT_ATOMS: atom_id res chain seq x y z
N SER A 1 -13.98 -20.59 -12.33
CA SER A 1 -13.95 -20.91 -10.88
C SER A 1 -13.30 -22.25 -10.65
N LEU A 2 -11.97 -22.27 -10.54
CA LEU A 2 -11.08 -23.39 -10.17
C LEU A 2 -9.67 -22.84 -10.43
N PRO A 3 -9.04 -22.20 -9.42
CA PRO A 3 -7.75 -22.73 -8.96
C PRO A 3 -7.43 -22.40 -7.48
N ILE A 4 -8.41 -22.33 -6.57
CA ILE A 4 -8.14 -22.04 -5.14
C ILE A 4 -8.00 -23.33 -4.31
N LYS A 5 -8.45 -24.48 -4.83
CA LYS A 5 -8.44 -25.75 -4.09
C LYS A 5 -7.12 -26.53 -4.19
N GLU A 6 -6.31 -26.30 -5.21
CA GLU A 6 -5.01 -26.99 -5.35
C GLU A 6 -3.90 -26.36 -4.47
N SER A 7 -3.95 -25.04 -4.22
CA SER A 7 -2.99 -24.39 -3.31
C SER A 7 -3.19 -24.75 -1.82
N LEU A 8 -4.35 -25.28 -1.45
CA LEU A 8 -4.63 -25.74 -0.07
C LEU A 8 -4.27 -27.21 0.16
N ALA A 9 -4.12 -28.02 -0.91
CA ALA A 9 -3.74 -29.42 -0.81
C ALA A 9 -2.21 -29.61 -0.75
N GLN A 10 -1.43 -28.74 -1.40
CA GLN A 10 0.05 -28.73 -1.29
C GLN A 10 0.59 -28.11 0.02
N ALA A 11 -0.28 -27.55 0.85
CA ALA A 11 0.08 -27.01 2.17
C ALA A 11 0.12 -28.07 3.29
N LYS A 12 -0.17 -29.36 3.00
CA LYS A 12 -0.17 -30.42 4.01
C LYS A 12 1.16 -31.17 4.17
N ASP A 13 2.11 -31.04 3.23
CA ASP A 13 3.42 -31.70 3.34
C ASP A 13 4.63 -30.82 3.07
N SER A 14 4.41 -29.54 2.80
CA SER A 14 5.48 -28.56 2.69
C SER A 14 5.64 -27.89 4.05
N ARG A 15 6.33 -28.52 5.01
CA ARG A 15 6.78 -27.82 6.24
C ARG A 15 7.62 -26.62 5.78
N PRO A 16 7.10 -25.37 5.79
CA PRO A 16 7.92 -24.23 5.44
C PRO A 16 8.96 -24.13 6.56
N GLY A 17 10.21 -23.82 6.21
CA GLY A 17 11.36 -23.96 7.11
C GLY A 17 11.25 -23.12 8.38
N TRP A 18 10.65 -23.68 9.42
CA TRP A 18 10.71 -23.21 10.80
C TRP A 18 11.84 -23.93 11.52
N ARG A 19 13.08 -23.78 11.00
CA ARG A 19 14.27 -24.46 11.52
C ARG A 19 15.00 -23.69 12.62
N GLY A 20 14.44 -22.60 13.14
CA GLY A 20 15.13 -21.76 14.13
C GLY A 20 14.17 -21.24 15.18
N ILE A 21 13.64 -22.10 16.05
CA ILE A 21 12.80 -21.61 17.17
C ILE A 21 13.71 -21.11 18.31
N TRP A 22 15.03 -21.38 18.26
CA TRP A 22 15.97 -21.13 19.36
C TRP A 22 17.45 -21.18 18.90
N ASP A 23 18.39 -20.92 19.82
CA ASP A 23 19.84 -21.10 19.63
C ASP A 23 20.16 -22.40 18.89
N GLN A 24 20.76 -22.26 17.71
CA GLN A 24 21.15 -23.38 16.85
C GLN A 24 22.14 -24.29 17.57
N ASP A 25 22.92 -23.73 18.50
CA ASP A 25 23.99 -24.40 19.23
C ASP A 25 23.48 -25.57 20.08
N LEU A 26 22.38 -25.39 20.83
CA LEU A 26 21.80 -26.48 21.63
C LEU A 26 21.04 -27.50 20.78
N THR A 27 20.47 -27.06 19.67
CA THR A 27 19.73 -27.94 18.76
C THR A 27 20.67 -28.94 18.07
N ASN A 28 21.95 -28.59 17.89
CA ASN A 28 22.96 -29.53 17.36
C ASN A 28 23.15 -30.77 18.24
N LEU A 29 22.90 -30.67 19.56
CA LEU A 29 22.99 -31.80 20.47
C LEU A 29 21.93 -32.88 20.19
N SER A 30 20.88 -32.57 19.42
CA SER A 30 19.87 -33.54 19.01
C SER A 30 20.44 -34.64 18.10
N GLN A 31 21.62 -34.42 17.52
CA GLN A 31 22.34 -35.40 16.72
C GLN A 31 23.00 -36.50 17.57
N LEU A 32 22.98 -36.39 18.90
CA LEU A 32 23.55 -37.37 19.83
C LEU A 32 22.43 -38.28 20.37
N PRO A 33 22.12 -39.42 19.72
CA PRO A 33 20.96 -40.24 20.07
C PRO A 33 21.05 -40.86 21.47
N CYS A 34 22.27 -41.05 21.99
CA CYS A 34 22.56 -41.62 23.31
C CYS A 34 22.75 -40.56 24.41
N LEU A 35 22.50 -39.28 24.13
CA LEU A 35 22.63 -38.23 25.13
C LEU A 35 21.46 -38.31 26.13
N GLU A 36 21.73 -38.84 27.31
CA GLU A 36 20.72 -38.99 28.37
C GLU A 36 20.88 -37.98 29.52
N SER A 37 22.06 -37.36 29.67
CA SER A 37 22.36 -36.43 30.77
C SER A 37 23.11 -35.21 30.25
N LEU A 38 22.61 -34.01 30.54
CA LEU A 38 23.23 -32.74 30.16
C LEU A 38 23.17 -31.77 31.34
N SER A 39 24.29 -31.11 31.67
CA SER A 39 24.35 -30.10 32.73
C SER A 39 24.99 -28.81 32.20
N LEU A 40 24.27 -27.70 32.27
CA LEU A 40 24.73 -26.36 31.88
C LEU A 40 24.73 -25.38 33.07
N LYS A 41 24.11 -25.76 34.21
CA LYS A 41 24.11 -25.03 35.49
C LYS A 41 24.97 -25.71 36.55
N ASP A 42 26.12 -26.24 36.16
CA ASP A 42 26.99 -26.94 37.09
C ASP A 42 27.71 -25.94 38.02
N PRO A 43 27.57 -26.07 39.37
CA PRO A 43 28.20 -25.17 40.34
C PRO A 43 29.73 -25.16 40.31
N VAL A 44 30.35 -26.21 39.75
CA VAL A 44 31.81 -26.31 39.62
C VAL A 44 32.34 -25.38 38.53
N TYR A 45 31.48 -24.94 37.60
CA TYR A 45 31.83 -24.08 36.49
C TYR A 45 31.19 -22.69 36.63
N GLY A 46 31.74 -21.71 35.90
CA GLY A 46 31.14 -20.38 35.79
C GLY A 46 29.75 -20.42 35.12
N PRO A 47 28.93 -19.37 35.27
CA PRO A 47 27.58 -19.34 34.74
C PRO A 47 27.59 -19.46 33.21
N ASN A 48 26.90 -20.48 32.67
CA ASN A 48 26.69 -20.59 31.23
C ASN A 48 25.60 -19.59 30.79
N PRO A 49 25.89 -18.66 29.87
CA PRO A 49 24.91 -17.67 29.40
C PRO A 49 23.62 -18.29 28.85
N VAL A 50 23.71 -19.45 28.20
CA VAL A 50 22.56 -20.17 27.64
C VAL A 50 21.61 -20.63 28.76
N ALA A 51 22.17 -21.01 29.90
CA ALA A 51 21.40 -21.44 31.06
C ALA A 51 20.68 -20.29 31.80
N LEU A 52 21.00 -19.03 31.46
CA LEU A 52 20.34 -17.83 31.98
C LEU A 52 19.09 -17.44 31.18
N MET A 53 18.87 -18.03 30.00
CA MET A 53 17.68 -17.75 29.19
C MET A 53 16.41 -18.23 29.88
N CYS A 54 15.34 -17.43 29.82
CA CYS A 54 14.10 -17.70 30.58
C CYS A 54 13.35 -18.96 30.12
N ASN A 55 13.60 -19.43 28.90
CA ASN A 55 12.96 -20.63 28.34
C ASN A 55 13.93 -21.79 28.06
N TYR A 56 15.15 -21.74 28.60
CA TYR A 56 16.20 -22.72 28.33
C TYR A 56 15.76 -24.18 28.63
N SER A 57 15.11 -24.43 29.77
CA SER A 57 14.69 -25.79 30.15
C SER A 57 13.62 -26.33 29.21
N THR A 58 12.62 -25.51 28.87
CA THR A 58 11.60 -25.84 27.86
C THR A 58 12.23 -26.13 26.50
N HIS A 59 13.26 -25.37 26.13
CA HIS A 59 14.00 -25.57 24.90
C HIS A 59 14.72 -26.93 24.87
N LEU A 60 15.48 -27.28 25.92
CA LEU A 60 16.14 -28.59 26.02
C LEU A 60 15.15 -29.75 25.95
N LEU A 61 14.08 -29.69 26.75
CA LEU A 61 13.09 -30.78 26.82
C LEU A 61 12.35 -30.99 25.50
N TYR A 62 12.12 -29.92 24.73
CA TYR A 62 11.43 -30.00 23.45
C TYR A 62 12.33 -30.55 22.33
N HIS A 63 13.62 -30.18 22.28
CA HIS A 63 14.54 -30.60 21.19
C HIS A 63 15.35 -31.85 21.50
N LEU A 64 15.53 -32.19 22.78
CA LEU A 64 16.28 -33.35 23.25
C LEU A 64 15.37 -34.28 24.07
N PRO A 65 14.39 -34.93 23.43
CA PRO A 65 13.39 -35.73 24.14
C PRO A 65 13.98 -36.97 24.82
N ASN A 66 15.20 -37.39 24.48
CA ASN A 66 15.88 -38.55 25.07
C ASN A 66 16.59 -38.23 26.38
N LEU A 67 16.66 -36.95 26.80
CA LEU A 67 17.25 -36.60 28.08
C LEU A 67 16.43 -37.20 29.24
N LYS A 68 17.16 -37.79 30.18
CA LYS A 68 16.68 -38.28 31.47
C LYS A 68 17.14 -37.38 32.61
N ARG A 69 18.22 -36.62 32.42
CA ARG A 69 18.75 -35.67 33.41
C ARG A 69 19.14 -34.35 32.75
N VAL A 70 18.64 -33.26 33.31
CA VAL A 70 18.98 -31.87 32.94
C VAL A 70 19.48 -31.16 34.19
N ASP A 71 20.71 -30.66 34.14
CA ASP A 71 21.43 -30.14 35.30
C ASP A 71 21.40 -31.18 36.46
N SER A 72 21.05 -30.74 37.66
CA SER A 72 20.88 -31.62 38.83
C SER A 72 19.50 -32.32 38.89
N TYR A 73 18.61 -32.09 37.93
CA TYR A 73 17.21 -32.54 37.95
C TYR A 73 16.98 -33.78 37.07
N ASN A 74 16.13 -34.69 37.53
CA ASN A 74 15.62 -35.80 36.72
C ASN A 74 14.42 -35.32 35.88
N VAL A 75 14.48 -35.56 34.57
CA VAL A 75 13.46 -35.15 33.59
C VAL A 75 12.93 -36.33 32.76
N ASP A 76 13.12 -37.56 33.24
CA ASP A 76 12.57 -38.77 32.60
C ASP A 76 11.04 -38.84 32.62
N ASP A 77 10.40 -37.96 33.41
CA ASP A 77 8.96 -37.79 33.43
C ASP A 77 8.41 -37.29 32.08
N LYS A 78 7.54 -38.11 31.49
CA LYS A 78 6.83 -37.82 30.25
C LYS A 78 5.99 -36.53 30.34
N THR A 79 5.42 -36.23 31.52
CA THR A 79 4.55 -35.05 31.69
C THR A 79 5.32 -33.75 31.49
N LEU A 80 6.60 -33.69 31.91
CA LEU A 80 7.46 -32.52 31.71
C LEU A 80 7.76 -32.29 30.22
N LYS A 81 7.95 -33.38 29.46
CA LYS A 81 8.18 -33.33 28.01
C LYS A 81 6.92 -32.87 27.27
N GLU A 82 5.76 -33.43 27.62
CA GLU A 82 4.45 -33.02 27.07
C GLU A 82 4.13 -31.54 27.39
N LEU A 83 4.51 -31.07 28.58
CA LEU A 83 4.37 -29.66 28.98
C LEU A 83 5.24 -28.74 28.11
N ALA A 84 6.49 -29.14 27.84
CA ALA A 84 7.40 -28.40 26.97
C ALA A 84 6.85 -28.33 25.53
N GLU A 85 6.38 -29.46 24.98
CA GLU A 85 5.71 -29.52 23.67
C GLU A 85 4.50 -28.60 23.60
N THR A 86 3.60 -28.71 24.57
CA THR A 86 2.39 -27.88 24.65
C THR A 86 2.76 -26.39 24.70
N THR A 87 3.80 -26.03 25.45
CA THR A 87 4.28 -24.65 25.55
C THR A 87 4.77 -24.12 24.21
N VAL A 88 5.59 -24.90 23.50
CA VAL A 88 6.09 -24.51 22.17
C VAL A 88 4.96 -24.41 21.15
N ILE A 89 4.01 -25.34 21.17
CA ILE A 89 2.82 -25.33 20.29
C ILE A 89 1.99 -24.07 20.57
N LYS A 90 1.68 -23.76 21.84
CA LYS A 90 0.93 -22.56 22.22
C LYS A 90 1.63 -21.28 21.76
N LYS A 91 2.96 -21.20 21.92
CA LYS A 91 3.75 -20.06 21.39
C LYS A 91 3.62 -19.95 19.88
N LYS A 92 3.87 -21.01 19.12
CA LYS A 92 3.71 -21.01 17.65
C LYS A 92 2.31 -20.55 17.24
N MET A 93 1.28 -21.07 17.91
CA MET A 93 -0.12 -20.71 17.65
C MET A 93 -0.39 -19.24 17.94
N TYR A 94 0.11 -18.70 19.05
CA TYR A 94 0.00 -17.29 19.41
C TYR A 94 0.63 -16.39 18.34
N TYR A 95 1.88 -16.64 17.94
CA TYR A 95 2.56 -15.82 16.94
C TYR A 95 1.92 -15.92 15.56
N ASN A 96 1.56 -17.14 15.13
CA ASN A 96 0.82 -17.33 13.88
C ASN A 96 -0.53 -16.59 13.90
N MET A 97 -1.24 -16.62 15.02
CA MET A 97 -2.48 -15.88 15.18
C MET A 97 -2.24 -14.37 15.10
N ARG A 98 -1.19 -13.84 15.75
CA ARG A 98 -0.85 -12.42 15.69
C ARG A 98 -0.50 -11.96 14.28
N VAL A 99 0.33 -12.72 13.56
CA VAL A 99 0.68 -12.42 12.18
C VAL A 99 -0.57 -12.42 11.29
N LYS A 100 -1.44 -13.42 11.42
CA LYS A 100 -2.71 -13.46 10.68
C LYS A 100 -3.61 -12.27 11.01
N THR A 101 -3.74 -11.90 12.29
CA THR A 101 -4.53 -10.73 12.70
C THR A 101 -3.96 -9.45 12.12
N LEU A 102 -2.64 -9.26 12.17
CA LEU A 102 -1.97 -8.12 11.57
C LEU A 102 -2.21 -8.04 10.06
N GLN A 103 -2.10 -9.16 9.34
CA GLN A 103 -2.37 -9.22 7.90
C GLN A 103 -3.82 -8.87 7.55
N ARG A 104 -4.80 -9.32 8.35
CA ARG A 104 -6.20 -8.93 8.18
C ARG A 104 -6.40 -7.43 8.40
N ASN A 105 -5.80 -6.88 9.46
CA ASN A 105 -5.88 -5.44 9.76
C ASN A 105 -5.22 -4.60 8.66
N LYS A 106 -4.08 -5.05 8.13
CA LYS A 106 -3.41 -4.46 6.95
C LYS A 106 -4.36 -4.42 5.76
N ALA A 107 -4.98 -5.55 5.43
CA ALA A 107 -5.90 -5.64 4.28
C ALA A 107 -7.11 -4.71 4.45
N ASP A 108 -7.71 -4.65 5.65
CA ASP A 108 -8.81 -3.73 5.97
C ASP A 108 -8.38 -2.26 5.79
N LEU A 109 -7.20 -1.89 6.31
CA LEU A 109 -6.69 -0.54 6.22
C LEU A 109 -6.40 -0.12 4.77
N LEU A 110 -5.78 -0.99 3.97
CA LEU A 110 -5.53 -0.74 2.54
C LEU A 110 -6.86 -0.57 1.77
N PHE A 111 -7.86 -1.39 2.08
CA PHE A 111 -9.20 -1.25 1.48
C PHE A 111 -9.84 0.10 1.82
N ARG A 112 -9.73 0.54 3.07
CA ARG A 112 -10.22 1.86 3.51
C ARG A 112 -9.49 3.01 2.81
N LEU A 113 -8.17 2.92 2.67
CA LEU A 113 -7.36 3.92 1.95
C LEU A 113 -7.77 4.05 0.49
N GLU A 114 -8.08 2.94 -0.19
CA GLU A 114 -8.57 2.98 -1.58
C GLU A 114 -9.98 3.57 -1.66
N THR A 115 -10.85 3.23 -0.71
CA THR A 115 -12.20 3.79 -0.62
C THR A 115 -12.16 5.31 -0.45
N GLU A 116 -11.31 5.80 0.45
CA GLU A 116 -11.12 7.23 0.70
C GLU A 116 -10.53 7.95 -0.52
N ARG A 117 -9.49 7.38 -1.14
CA ARG A 117 -8.90 7.89 -2.39
C ARG A 117 -9.98 8.04 -3.48
N ALA A 118 -10.81 7.02 -3.69
CA ALA A 118 -11.88 7.05 -4.67
C ALA A 118 -12.92 8.14 -4.36
N ALA A 119 -13.31 8.29 -3.09
CA ALA A 119 -14.23 9.32 -2.63
C ALA A 119 -13.67 10.74 -2.88
N LEU A 120 -12.41 10.99 -2.51
CA LEU A 120 -11.74 12.26 -2.73
C LEU A 120 -11.59 12.59 -4.22
N GLN A 121 -11.34 11.60 -5.07
CA GLN A 121 -11.21 11.80 -6.51
C GLN A 121 -12.54 11.97 -7.26
N ALA A 122 -13.67 11.51 -6.71
CA ALA A 122 -14.95 11.54 -7.40
C ALA A 122 -15.35 12.95 -7.84
N ASN A 123 -15.24 13.95 -6.96
CA ASN A 123 -15.58 15.33 -7.27
C ASN A 123 -14.69 15.96 -8.37
N PRO A 124 -13.34 15.97 -8.25
CA PRO A 124 -12.48 16.54 -9.28
C PRO A 124 -12.59 15.80 -10.61
N ARG A 125 -12.70 14.45 -10.63
CA ARG A 125 -12.91 13.69 -11.87
C ARG A 125 -14.21 14.07 -12.58
N ASN A 126 -15.32 14.15 -11.84
CA ASN A 126 -16.61 14.56 -12.41
C ASN A 126 -16.56 15.99 -12.97
N ARG A 127 -15.83 16.89 -12.31
CA ARG A 127 -15.63 18.27 -12.80
C ARG A 127 -14.76 18.31 -14.05
N ILE A 128 -13.66 17.56 -14.07
CA ILE A 128 -12.79 17.42 -15.25
C ILE A 128 -13.62 16.94 -16.45
N PHE A 129 -14.43 15.90 -16.27
CA PHE A 129 -15.29 15.37 -17.33
C PHE A 129 -16.24 16.44 -17.90
N LYS A 130 -16.98 17.15 -17.03
CA LYS A 130 -17.89 18.23 -17.46
C LYS A 130 -17.18 19.38 -18.18
N LEU A 131 -15.99 19.76 -17.68
CA LEU A 131 -15.20 20.82 -18.30
C LEU A 131 -14.64 20.39 -19.67
N PHE A 132 -14.25 19.13 -19.83
CA PHE A 132 -13.83 18.60 -21.13
C PHE A 132 -14.97 18.61 -22.15
N SER A 133 -16.18 18.23 -21.74
CA SER A 133 -17.37 18.37 -22.60
C SER A 133 -17.57 19.82 -23.04
N ALA A 134 -17.51 20.77 -22.10
CA ALA A 134 -17.65 22.20 -22.42
C ALA A 134 -16.53 22.72 -23.34
N VAL A 135 -15.30 22.21 -23.22
CA VAL A 135 -14.20 22.53 -24.15
C VAL A 135 -14.52 22.02 -25.56
N LYS A 136 -15.00 20.77 -25.69
CA LYS A 136 -15.39 20.20 -26.98
C LYS A 136 -16.56 20.94 -27.62
N ASP A 137 -17.50 21.41 -26.81
CA ASP A 137 -18.63 22.20 -27.30
C ASP A 137 -18.16 23.54 -27.89
N ILE A 138 -17.22 24.21 -27.24
CA ILE A 138 -16.59 25.45 -27.77
C ILE A 138 -15.79 25.15 -29.04
N GLU A 139 -15.05 24.04 -29.10
CA GLU A 139 -14.30 23.64 -30.30
C GLU A 139 -15.22 23.45 -31.51
N ARG A 140 -16.38 22.81 -31.30
CA ARG A 140 -17.40 22.66 -32.35
C ARG A 140 -17.99 24.00 -32.79
N GLU A 141 -18.33 24.87 -31.84
CA GLU A 141 -18.90 26.20 -32.13
C GLU A 141 -17.94 27.07 -32.98
N VAL A 142 -16.62 26.94 -32.73
CA VAL A 142 -15.58 27.62 -33.51
C VAL A 142 -15.46 27.06 -34.93
N GLU A 143 -15.58 25.74 -35.12
CA GLU A 143 -15.53 25.12 -36.46
C GLU A 143 -16.77 25.48 -37.29
N GLU A 144 -17.97 25.45 -36.70
CA GLU A 144 -19.22 25.83 -37.36
C GLU A 144 -19.18 27.29 -37.86
N GLN A 145 -18.59 28.22 -37.08
CA GLN A 145 -18.38 29.60 -37.51
C GLN A 145 -17.39 29.72 -38.67
N ARG A 146 -16.39 28.83 -38.74
CA ARG A 146 -15.39 28.78 -39.83
C ARG A 146 -16.00 28.27 -41.12
N GLU A 147 -16.84 27.24 -41.06
CA GLU A 147 -17.53 26.65 -42.21
C GLU A 147 -18.66 27.56 -42.74
N GLY A 148 -19.40 28.24 -41.85
CA GLY A 148 -20.42 29.23 -42.22
C GLY A 148 -19.86 30.37 -43.07
N LEU A 149 -18.67 30.87 -42.73
CA LEU A 149 -17.94 31.88 -43.52
C LEU A 149 -17.45 31.35 -44.88
N SER A 150 -17.12 30.05 -44.99
CA SER A 150 -16.68 29.43 -46.25
C SER A 150 -17.83 29.12 -47.22
N SER A 151 -19.04 28.89 -46.73
CA SER A 151 -20.21 28.57 -47.58
C SER A 151 -20.78 29.82 -48.28
N SER A 152 -20.69 30.99 -47.65
CA SER A 152 -21.19 32.26 -48.20
C SER A 152 -20.42 32.78 -49.43
N PHE A 153 -19.29 32.18 -49.80
CA PHE A 153 -18.49 32.57 -50.97
C PHE A 153 -18.71 31.70 -52.22
N LYS A 154 -19.57 30.67 -52.17
CA LYS A 154 -19.71 29.71 -53.28
C LYS A 154 -21.00 29.80 -54.10
N GLU A 155 -21.94 30.68 -53.77
CA GLU A 155 -23.12 30.94 -54.61
C GLU A 155 -22.99 32.27 -55.36
N ASN A 156 -22.30 32.25 -56.50
CA ASN A 156 -22.69 32.96 -57.72
C ASN A 156 -21.69 32.70 -58.85
N LYS A 157 -21.89 31.59 -59.56
CA LYS A 157 -21.47 31.46 -60.96
C LYS A 157 -22.72 31.13 -61.78
N ASN A 158 -23.48 32.17 -62.13
CA ASN A 158 -24.43 32.08 -63.23
C ASN A 158 -23.70 32.37 -64.55
N PRO A 159 -23.94 31.60 -65.63
CA PRO A 159 -23.52 31.99 -66.98
C PRO A 159 -24.61 32.84 -67.66
N ILE A 160 -24.26 34.10 -67.92
CA ILE A 160 -24.50 34.93 -69.13
C ILE A 160 -25.90 34.86 -69.81
N SER A 161 -26.61 35.99 -69.78
CA SER A 161 -27.07 36.66 -71.02
C SER A 161 -27.41 38.16 -70.78
N PRO A 162 -27.30 39.04 -71.80
CA PRO A 162 -27.28 40.48 -71.64
C PRO A 162 -28.66 41.13 -71.88
N VAL A 163 -28.89 42.31 -71.28
CA VAL A 163 -29.46 43.54 -71.90
C VAL A 163 -30.06 44.46 -70.82
N VAL A 164 -29.44 45.65 -70.71
CA VAL A 164 -29.97 47.00 -70.49
C VAL A 164 -30.88 47.29 -69.28
N GLY A 165 -30.45 48.28 -68.48
CA GLY A 165 -31.37 49.25 -67.87
C GLY A 165 -31.16 49.54 -66.38
N ASP A 166 -30.57 50.71 -66.13
CA ASP A 166 -31.02 51.68 -65.13
C ASP A 166 -30.58 51.58 -63.65
N GLU A 167 -30.56 52.77 -63.05
CA GLU A 167 -29.81 53.25 -61.90
C GLU A 167 -30.16 52.66 -60.52
N GLY A 168 -29.17 52.75 -59.62
CA GLY A 168 -29.42 53.09 -58.22
C GLY A 168 -29.66 51.94 -57.24
N LYS A 169 -28.59 51.55 -56.51
CA LYS A 169 -28.58 51.50 -55.04
C LYS A 169 -27.18 51.16 -54.52
N LYS A 170 -26.45 52.20 -54.12
CA LYS A 170 -25.40 52.11 -53.11
C LYS A 170 -26.11 51.85 -51.80
N GLU A 171 -25.95 50.66 -51.23
CA GLU A 171 -26.12 50.37 -49.81
C GLU A 171 -25.47 48.99 -49.57
N ASN A 172 -24.81 48.82 -48.42
CA ASN A 172 -24.20 47.58 -47.90
C ASN A 172 -22.71 47.30 -48.18
N MET A 173 -21.85 48.32 -48.04
CA MET A 173 -20.40 48.09 -47.86
C MET A 173 -19.92 48.30 -46.41
N GLU A 174 -20.60 49.15 -45.62
CA GLU A 174 -20.23 49.41 -44.21
C GLU A 174 -20.72 48.31 -43.24
N GLU A 175 -21.86 47.68 -43.52
CA GLU A 175 -22.48 46.67 -42.64
C GLU A 175 -21.70 45.33 -42.62
N LYS A 176 -21.03 44.99 -43.74
CA LYS A 176 -20.15 43.81 -43.84
C LYS A 176 -18.87 43.93 -43.01
N GLY A 177 -18.34 45.15 -42.83
CA GLY A 177 -17.15 45.41 -42.00
C GLY A 177 -17.44 45.26 -40.50
N SER A 178 -18.63 45.68 -40.06
CA SER A 178 -19.11 45.52 -38.67
C SER A 178 -19.29 44.05 -38.30
N MET A 179 -19.97 43.27 -39.15
CA MET A 179 -20.22 41.84 -38.92
C MET A 179 -18.93 41.00 -38.84
N ALA A 180 -17.91 41.32 -39.64
CA ALA A 180 -16.61 40.65 -39.59
C ALA A 180 -15.83 40.97 -38.31
N ALA A 181 -15.88 42.22 -37.84
CA ALA A 181 -15.27 42.64 -36.58
C ALA A 181 -15.94 41.99 -35.36
N ASP A 182 -17.27 41.90 -35.35
CA ASP A 182 -18.04 41.25 -34.29
C ASP A 182 -17.78 39.74 -34.23
N THR A 183 -17.71 39.07 -35.38
CA THR A 183 -17.38 37.64 -35.48
C THR A 183 -15.95 37.36 -34.97
N MET A 184 -14.99 38.23 -35.33
CA MET A 184 -13.61 38.14 -34.84
C MET A 184 -13.54 38.36 -33.32
N MET A 185 -14.33 39.28 -32.76
CA MET A 185 -14.39 39.53 -31.31
C MET A 185 -15.01 38.35 -30.55
N ILE A 186 -16.06 37.71 -31.09
CA ILE A 186 -16.71 36.53 -30.51
C ILE A 186 -15.76 35.34 -30.50
N SER A 187 -15.07 35.07 -31.61
CA SER A 187 -14.06 34.01 -31.71
C SER A 187 -12.94 34.19 -30.68
N GLN A 188 -12.43 35.40 -30.50
CA GLN A 188 -11.43 35.70 -29.46
C GLN A 188 -11.97 35.47 -28.04
N LYS A 189 -13.24 35.78 -27.76
CA LYS A 189 -13.88 35.51 -26.46
C LYS A 189 -14.02 34.00 -26.21
N LEU A 190 -14.44 33.24 -27.21
CA LEU A 190 -14.53 31.77 -27.14
C LEU A 190 -13.17 31.14 -26.88
N GLN A 191 -12.12 31.63 -27.54
CA GLN A 191 -10.76 31.14 -27.32
C GLN A 191 -10.25 31.43 -25.91
N LYS A 192 -10.46 32.65 -25.39
CA LYS A 192 -10.14 32.99 -23.99
C LYS A 192 -10.90 32.10 -23.00
N LYS A 193 -12.18 31.81 -23.27
CA LYS A 193 -13.00 30.91 -22.45
C LYS A 193 -12.43 29.47 -22.47
N LYS A 194 -12.07 28.95 -23.66
CA LYS A 194 -11.42 27.64 -23.82
C LYS A 194 -10.14 27.55 -23.00
N GLU A 195 -9.26 28.53 -23.11
CA GLU A 195 -8.00 28.57 -22.33
C GLU A 195 -8.26 28.58 -20.82
N ALA A 196 -9.26 29.32 -20.34
CA ALA A 196 -9.63 29.34 -18.93
C ALA A 196 -10.15 27.97 -18.45
N LEU A 197 -10.95 27.28 -19.26
CA LEU A 197 -11.44 25.93 -18.96
C LEU A 197 -10.29 24.91 -18.93
N LEU A 198 -9.36 24.97 -19.90
CA LEU A 198 -8.17 24.11 -19.94
C LEU A 198 -7.28 24.32 -18.71
N LYS A 199 -7.04 25.58 -18.31
CA LYS A 199 -6.31 25.90 -17.06
C LYS A 199 -7.03 25.30 -15.84
N ARG A 200 -8.36 25.33 -15.81
CA ARG A 200 -9.14 24.75 -14.71
C ARG A 200 -9.06 23.23 -14.69
N ILE A 201 -9.11 22.59 -15.84
CA ILE A 201 -8.89 21.14 -16.00
C ILE A 201 -7.52 20.75 -15.47
N ALA A 202 -6.45 21.43 -15.91
CA ALA A 202 -5.09 21.15 -15.47
C ALA A 202 -4.94 21.27 -13.94
N LYS A 203 -5.57 22.28 -13.32
CA LYS A 203 -5.59 22.41 -11.86
C LYS A 203 -6.29 21.22 -11.17
N LEU A 204 -7.40 20.74 -11.69
CA LEU A 204 -8.11 19.59 -11.12
C LEU A 204 -7.36 18.26 -11.36
N GLN A 205 -6.66 18.12 -12.49
CA GLN A 205 -5.79 16.97 -12.76
C GLN A 205 -4.66 16.90 -11.75
N LYS A 206 -3.98 18.03 -11.51
CA LYS A 206 -2.97 18.15 -10.45
C LYS A 206 -3.51 17.74 -9.07
N GLN A 207 -4.72 18.18 -8.73
CA GLN A 207 -5.36 17.74 -7.48
C GLN A 207 -5.60 16.22 -7.42
N CYS A 208 -5.95 15.57 -8.53
CA CYS A 208 -6.09 14.11 -8.57
C CYS A 208 -4.74 13.40 -8.40
N GLU A 209 -3.68 13.94 -8.99
CA GLU A 209 -2.30 13.44 -8.86
C GLU A 209 -1.81 13.54 -7.40
N GLU A 210 -2.03 14.69 -6.75
CA GLU A 210 -1.72 14.88 -5.33
C GLU A 210 -2.44 13.85 -4.43
N ILE A 211 -3.72 13.56 -4.70
CA ILE A 211 -4.48 12.51 -3.98
C ILE A 211 -3.88 11.12 -4.23
N ASN A 212 -3.47 10.80 -5.47
CA ASN A 212 -2.84 9.52 -5.78
C ASN A 212 -1.51 9.35 -5.03
N GLN A 213 -0.69 10.41 -5.03
CA GLN A 213 0.60 10.41 -4.36
C GLN A 213 0.45 10.18 -2.85
N CYS A 214 -0.46 10.92 -2.21
CA CYS A 214 -0.75 10.75 -0.78
C CYS A 214 -1.28 9.33 -0.46
N HIS A 215 -2.15 8.77 -1.30
CA HIS A 215 -2.62 7.39 -1.16
C HIS A 215 -1.47 6.38 -1.28
N GLN A 216 -0.58 6.55 -2.27
CA GLN A 216 0.56 5.66 -2.47
C GLN A 216 1.50 5.68 -1.26
N GLU A 217 1.86 6.87 -0.77
CA GLU A 217 2.69 7.05 0.43
C GLU A 217 2.06 6.38 1.67
N SER A 218 0.75 6.54 1.85
CA SER A 218 0.00 5.92 2.95
C SER A 218 0.02 4.39 2.84
N CYS A 219 -0.20 3.84 1.64
CA CYS A 219 -0.14 2.41 1.39
C CYS A 219 1.26 1.83 1.65
N GLU A 220 2.31 2.51 1.20
CA GLU A 220 3.70 2.14 1.45
C GLU A 220 4.03 2.14 2.94
N GLN A 221 3.60 3.18 3.67
CA GLN A 221 3.77 3.25 5.12
C GLN A 221 3.09 2.07 5.83
N VAL A 222 1.84 1.74 5.46
CA VAL A 222 1.11 0.59 6.02
C VAL A 222 1.82 -0.72 5.72
N ASN A 223 2.35 -0.88 4.50
CA ASN A 223 3.14 -2.06 4.12
C ASN A 223 4.39 -2.19 4.98
N ASN A 224 5.19 -1.13 5.05
CA ASN A 224 6.47 -1.11 5.78
C ASN A 224 6.28 -1.41 7.27
N VAL A 225 5.33 -0.73 7.93
CA VAL A 225 5.04 -0.96 9.35
C VAL A 225 4.56 -2.39 9.59
N SER A 226 3.69 -2.91 8.72
CA SER A 226 3.21 -4.29 8.85
C SER A 226 4.33 -5.30 8.65
N GLU A 227 5.20 -5.13 7.66
CA GLU A 227 6.31 -6.04 7.37
C GLU A 227 7.33 -6.06 8.50
N MET A 228 7.73 -4.88 8.99
CA MET A 228 8.59 -4.77 10.18
C MET A 228 7.96 -5.45 11.39
N THR A 229 6.66 -5.29 11.61
CA THR A 229 5.98 -5.92 12.75
C THR A 229 5.93 -7.44 12.60
N VAL A 230 5.72 -7.96 11.40
CA VAL A 230 5.82 -9.41 11.14
C VAL A 230 7.23 -9.90 11.44
N GLN A 231 8.27 -9.24 10.93
CA GLN A 231 9.66 -9.61 11.17
C GLN A 231 10.00 -9.64 12.67
N ARG A 232 9.57 -8.62 13.43
CA ARG A 232 9.70 -8.60 14.91
C ARG A 232 9.05 -9.82 15.54
N LEU A 233 7.80 -10.12 15.18
CA LEU A 233 7.06 -11.28 15.71
C LEU A 233 7.74 -12.61 15.37
N LEU A 234 8.30 -12.74 14.18
CA LEU A 234 9.05 -13.93 13.79
C LEU A 234 10.33 -14.05 14.62
N LEU A 235 11.09 -12.98 14.76
CA LEU A 235 12.33 -12.98 15.55
C LEU A 235 12.09 -13.25 17.04
N GLU A 236 11.01 -12.73 17.62
CA GLU A 236 10.63 -13.12 18.99
C GLU A 236 10.32 -14.62 19.09
N LEU A 237 9.65 -15.19 18.10
CA LEU A 237 9.38 -16.62 18.06
C LEU A 237 10.67 -17.43 17.86
N GLU A 238 11.61 -16.95 17.05
CA GLU A 238 12.90 -17.59 16.76
C GLU A 238 13.88 -17.54 17.94
N THR A 239 13.75 -16.54 18.81
CA THR A 239 14.46 -16.51 20.10
C THR A 239 13.63 -17.19 21.20
N GLY A 240 12.51 -17.78 20.82
CA GLY A 240 11.47 -18.34 21.67
C GLY A 240 11.04 -17.46 22.85
N GLY A 241 11.10 -16.15 22.63
CA GLY A 241 10.64 -15.10 23.51
C GLY A 241 11.69 -14.58 24.48
N ASN A 242 12.97 -14.93 24.29
CA ASN A 242 14.09 -14.36 25.04
C ASN A 242 14.42 -12.93 24.58
N VAL A 243 14.15 -12.60 23.32
CA VAL A 243 14.16 -11.22 22.81
C VAL A 243 12.73 -10.77 22.59
N ARG A 244 12.43 -9.54 23.03
CA ARG A 244 11.10 -8.91 22.92
C ARG A 244 11.25 -7.53 22.29
N PHE A 245 10.36 -7.22 21.37
CA PHE A 245 10.28 -5.90 20.77
C PHE A 245 9.08 -5.17 21.36
N GLU A 246 9.35 -4.25 22.27
CA GLU A 246 8.34 -3.41 22.90
C GLU A 246 8.49 -1.98 22.41
N ASP A 247 7.37 -1.35 22.08
CA ASP A 247 7.34 0.09 21.81
C ASP A 247 7.41 0.80 23.16
N GLY A 248 8.48 1.57 23.36
CA GLY A 248 8.70 2.26 24.63
C GLY A 248 7.65 3.33 24.90
N LYS A 249 7.17 3.38 26.13
CA LYS A 249 6.26 4.42 26.62
C LYS A 249 7.02 5.41 27.49
N GLN A 250 6.57 6.66 27.49
CA GLN A 250 7.13 7.69 28.39
C GLN A 250 7.02 7.33 29.87
N THR A 251 6.13 6.40 30.23
CA THR A 251 5.98 5.87 31.59
C THR A 251 7.01 4.81 31.96
N ASP A 252 7.73 4.26 30.99
CA ASP A 252 8.64 3.15 31.25
C ASP A 252 9.97 3.67 31.80
N PRO A 253 10.48 3.13 32.93
CA PRO A 253 11.72 3.61 33.54
C PRO A 253 12.93 3.59 32.61
N TRP A 254 13.02 2.56 31.75
CA TRP A 254 14.10 2.45 30.76
C TRP A 254 13.98 3.48 29.63
N TYR A 255 12.75 3.92 29.28
CA TYR A 255 12.52 4.91 28.24
C TYR A 255 13.00 6.30 28.64
N GLN A 256 12.94 6.63 29.94
CA GLN A 256 13.48 7.88 30.46
C GLN A 256 15.02 7.92 30.43
N THR A 257 15.68 6.76 30.50
CA THR A 257 17.16 6.69 30.48
C THR A 257 17.77 6.87 29.08
N ILE A 258 16.98 6.71 28.02
CA ILE A 258 17.41 6.87 26.62
C ILE A 258 17.03 8.22 26.02
N LEU A 259 16.21 9.02 26.70
CA LEU A 259 15.97 10.41 26.31
C LEU A 259 17.14 11.28 26.77
N PRO A 260 17.74 12.11 25.90
CA PRO A 260 18.78 13.02 26.34
C PRO A 260 18.21 13.95 27.41
N SER A 261 18.87 13.99 28.57
CA SER A 261 18.57 14.93 29.64
C SER A 261 18.57 16.34 29.06
N LYS A 262 17.42 17.01 29.09
CA LYS A 262 17.32 18.42 28.71
C LYS A 262 18.23 19.22 29.66
N SER A 263 19.38 19.65 29.15
CA SER A 263 20.29 20.63 29.77
C SER A 263 19.71 22.03 29.65
#